data_AF-A0A3L8T013-F1
#
_entry.id   AF-A0A3L8T013-F1
#
_cell.length_a   1.000
_cell.length_b   1.000
_cell.length_c   1.000
_cell.angle_alpha   90.00
_cell.angle_beta   90.00
_cell.angle_gamma   90.00
#
_symmetry.space_group_name_H-M   'P 1'
#
loop_
_entity.id
_entity.type
_entity.pdbx_description
1 polymer ?
#
loop_
_entity_poly.entity_id
_entity_poly.type
_entity_poly.pdbx_seq_one_letter_code
_entity_poly.pdbx_strand_id
1 'polypeptide(L)'
;MLRMGDGQDLPAAGTGPQDCPEQAEDLRRKDAESDWSADSWSDYGSCDEPGAALGRTVPDGIMLFPYIFHTSHLFAYQDYILADCKTSEVKQFIAGYLEKVLELSGWQAIWHTNMFEVLVGVVDVNFPALKAFVQLSEPFLCKSQDSSFTLECMQELLELKEHRILLQELWVVYDESGEFYQTALAIEHVTVFYQCIWRTWDKEEDEFDYFARCVEPRLKLHYDILEQRVPSGLVVDYQNLLSQCEELYEKFLNVRNSISSNDSDSEAENISMVEGLELYDKVEHIKQTLKLIETPLLRYMFA
;
A
#
# COMPACT_ATOMS: atom_id res chain seq x y z
N MET A 1 63.26 -7.35 -63.05
CA MET A 1 63.57 -8.29 -64.16
C MET A 1 62.39 -8.27 -65.13
N LEU A 2 62.47 -8.91 -66.30
CA LEU A 2 61.44 -8.84 -67.37
C LEU A 2 60.03 -9.27 -66.86
N ARG A 3 58.87 -8.71 -67.26
CA ARG A 3 58.32 -8.05 -68.48
C ARG A 3 57.45 -9.00 -69.32
N MET A 4 56.21 -8.55 -69.59
CA MET A 4 55.22 -9.03 -70.60
C MET A 4 54.44 -10.34 -70.30
N GLY A 5 53.22 -10.49 -70.82
CA GLY A 5 52.53 -9.56 -71.76
C GLY A 5 51.02 -9.74 -71.93
N ASP A 6 50.46 -8.82 -72.72
CA ASP A 6 49.04 -8.45 -72.83
C ASP A 6 48.31 -9.06 -74.05
N GLY A 7 46.99 -8.82 -74.10
CA GLY A 7 46.10 -8.97 -75.26
C GLY A 7 44.64 -8.74 -74.82
N GLN A 8 43.97 -7.59 -75.04
CA GLN A 8 43.60 -6.87 -76.28
C GLN A 8 42.61 -7.66 -77.17
N ASP A 9 41.53 -7.08 -77.73
CA ASP A 9 41.24 -5.64 -77.99
C ASP A 9 39.76 -5.19 -77.84
N LEU A 10 39.52 -3.88 -78.07
CA LEU A 10 38.29 -3.05 -77.92
C LEU A 10 37.47 -2.98 -79.26
N PRO A 11 36.56 -2.01 -79.60
CA PRO A 11 35.96 -0.80 -78.94
C PRO A 11 34.40 -0.72 -79.10
N ALA A 12 33.60 0.38 -79.11
CA ALA A 12 33.77 1.85 -79.05
C ALA A 12 32.46 2.62 -78.63
N ALA A 13 32.59 3.88 -78.20
CA ALA A 13 31.65 5.05 -78.29
C ALA A 13 30.21 4.98 -77.67
N GLY A 14 29.56 6.09 -77.25
CA GLY A 14 30.03 7.49 -77.04
C GLY A 14 28.91 8.57 -77.11
N THR A 15 28.98 9.63 -76.27
CA THR A 15 28.10 10.87 -76.22
C THR A 15 26.58 10.68 -75.98
N GLY A 16 25.79 11.58 -75.36
CA GLY A 16 25.98 12.96 -74.84
C GLY A 16 24.88 13.36 -73.81
N PRO A 17 24.67 14.66 -73.47
CA PRO A 17 23.97 15.10 -72.23
C PRO A 17 22.62 15.86 -72.42
N GLN A 18 22.04 16.33 -71.28
CA GLN A 18 20.87 17.26 -71.10
C GLN A 18 19.46 16.64 -71.33
N ASP A 19 18.34 17.04 -70.68
CA ASP A 19 17.91 18.24 -69.91
C ASP A 19 17.00 17.90 -68.67
N CYS A 20 16.45 18.92 -67.98
CA CYS A 20 15.37 18.87 -66.98
C CYS A 20 14.35 20.04 -67.22
N PRO A 21 13.20 20.18 -66.53
CA PRO A 21 12.45 19.26 -65.63
C PRO A 21 10.94 19.10 -66.01
N GLU A 22 10.18 18.25 -65.32
CA GLU A 22 8.73 18.52 -65.03
C GLU A 22 8.19 17.74 -63.80
N GLN A 23 6.89 17.93 -63.47
CA GLN A 23 6.34 17.90 -62.09
C GLN A 23 5.66 16.57 -61.64
N ALA A 24 5.41 16.49 -60.32
CA ALA A 24 4.47 15.59 -59.62
C ALA A 24 4.80 14.06 -59.59
N GLU A 25 4.44 13.28 -58.57
CA GLU A 25 3.74 13.58 -57.30
C GLU A 25 4.28 12.74 -56.12
N ASP A 26 4.41 13.43 -54.98
CA ASP A 26 4.26 13.07 -53.56
C ASP A 26 4.50 11.63 -53.00
N LEU A 27 5.33 11.60 -51.94
CA LEU A 27 5.08 10.80 -50.73
C LEU A 27 6.03 11.26 -49.60
N ARG A 28 5.58 12.23 -48.78
CA ARG A 28 6.39 12.76 -47.66
C ARG A 28 6.73 11.70 -46.60
N ARG A 29 8.02 11.43 -46.41
CA ARG A 29 8.60 11.24 -45.07
C ARG A 29 9.37 12.52 -44.70
N LYS A 30 9.26 12.93 -43.45
CA LYS A 30 10.06 14.00 -42.86
C LYS A 30 10.42 13.66 -41.43
N ASP A 31 11.66 13.25 -41.24
CA ASP A 31 12.37 13.41 -39.99
C ASP A 31 12.59 14.93 -39.76
N ALA A 32 12.46 15.39 -38.51
CA ALA A 32 12.85 16.72 -38.09
C ALA A 32 13.08 16.74 -36.57
N GLU A 33 14.29 17.11 -36.17
CA GLU A 33 14.60 17.44 -34.78
C GLU A 33 13.99 18.80 -34.44
N SER A 34 13.59 19.02 -33.17
CA SER A 34 13.42 20.37 -32.63
C SER A 34 13.70 20.41 -31.14
N ASP A 35 14.93 20.76 -30.81
CA ASP A 35 15.31 21.32 -29.50
C ASP A 35 14.46 22.56 -29.17
N TRP A 36 13.93 22.62 -27.95
CA TRP A 36 13.37 23.84 -27.36
C TRP A 36 13.57 23.84 -25.84
N SER A 37 14.08 24.96 -25.34
CA SER A 37 14.43 25.17 -23.93
C SER A 37 13.56 26.24 -23.28
N ALA A 38 13.22 26.00 -22.01
CA ALA A 38 12.88 26.91 -20.92
C ALA A 38 11.86 28.08 -21.10
N ASP A 39 11.09 28.25 -20.01
CA ASP A 39 10.44 29.47 -19.51
C ASP A 39 9.17 30.04 -20.19
N SER A 40 8.44 30.83 -19.38
CA SER A 40 7.20 31.59 -19.71
C SER A 40 5.90 30.75 -19.75
N TRP A 41 4.91 30.90 -18.85
CA TRP A 41 4.70 31.88 -17.76
C TRP A 41 3.88 31.28 -16.60
N SER A 42 3.89 31.98 -15.45
CA SER A 42 2.97 31.81 -14.34
C SER A 42 1.56 32.35 -14.64
N ASP A 43 0.53 31.79 -13.99
CA ASP A 43 -0.64 32.58 -13.57
C ASP A 43 -1.12 32.14 -12.17
N TYR A 44 -1.67 33.06 -11.39
CA TYR A 44 -2.12 32.86 -10.02
C TYR A 44 -3.65 32.67 -9.97
N GLY A 45 -4.12 31.46 -10.27
CA GLY A 45 -5.53 31.08 -10.17
C GLY A 45 -5.98 30.92 -8.71
N SER A 46 -6.64 31.94 -8.15
CA SER A 46 -7.25 31.89 -6.81
C SER A 46 -8.70 31.39 -6.87
N CYS A 47 -9.15 30.80 -5.76
CA CYS A 47 -10.54 30.47 -5.38
C CYS A 47 -11.21 29.24 -6.02
N ASP A 48 -11.51 28.29 -5.12
CA ASP A 48 -12.81 27.63 -4.93
C ASP A 48 -13.32 26.59 -5.97
N GLU A 49 -12.87 25.34 -5.83
CA GLU A 49 -13.73 24.16 -6.01
C GLU A 49 -13.70 23.27 -4.75
N PRO A 50 -14.84 22.97 -4.10
CA PRO A 50 -14.89 22.15 -2.90
C PRO A 50 -15.20 20.67 -3.20
N GLY A 51 -14.40 19.77 -2.60
CA GLY A 51 -14.79 18.39 -2.32
C GLY A 51 -14.63 17.39 -3.47
N ALA A 52 -13.53 16.63 -3.46
CA ALA A 52 -13.53 15.29 -4.03
C ALA A 52 -14.53 14.42 -3.23
N ALA A 53 -15.72 14.21 -3.79
CA ALA A 53 -16.85 13.63 -3.06
C ALA A 53 -16.67 12.12 -2.80
N LEU A 54 -16.04 11.78 -1.67
CA LEU A 54 -16.05 10.43 -1.11
C LEU A 54 -17.51 9.99 -0.88
N GLY A 55 -17.83 8.76 -1.28
CA GLY A 55 -19.22 8.32 -1.47
C GLY A 55 -20.04 8.21 -0.18
N ARG A 56 -20.94 9.18 0.07
CA ARG A 56 -21.95 9.08 1.15
C ARG A 56 -23.05 8.07 0.78
N THR A 57 -23.29 7.08 1.62
CA THR A 57 -24.51 6.25 1.61
C THR A 57 -25.14 6.21 3.00
N VAL A 58 -26.44 6.52 3.09
CA VAL A 58 -27.16 6.75 4.36
C VAL A 58 -28.42 5.89 4.44
N PRO A 59 -28.59 5.09 5.50
CA PRO A 59 -29.88 4.58 5.96
C PRO A 59 -30.41 5.42 7.13
N ASP A 60 -31.70 5.77 7.11
CA ASP A 60 -32.33 6.62 8.13
C ASP A 60 -32.47 5.98 9.53
N GLY A 61 -32.47 6.84 10.56
CA GLY A 61 -33.42 6.69 11.68
C GLY A 61 -32.91 6.20 13.03
N ILE A 62 -31.60 6.03 13.24
CA ILE A 62 -31.00 5.69 14.55
C ILE A 62 -29.94 6.75 14.91
N MET A 63 -29.63 6.95 16.20
CA MET A 63 -28.38 7.61 16.59
C MET A 63 -27.20 6.71 16.20
N LEU A 64 -26.78 6.83 14.96
CA LEU A 64 -25.65 6.13 14.38
C LEU A 64 -24.34 6.75 14.88
N PHE A 65 -23.29 5.93 14.97
CA PHE A 65 -21.94 6.42 15.10
C PHE A 65 -21.57 7.25 13.85
N PRO A 66 -20.70 8.27 13.96
CA PRO A 66 -20.35 9.12 12.82
C PRO A 66 -19.71 8.34 11.65
N TYR A 67 -19.84 8.90 10.45
CA TYR A 67 -19.42 8.21 9.23
C TYR A 67 -17.90 8.09 9.11
N ILE A 68 -17.51 7.03 8.41
CA ILE A 68 -16.13 6.55 8.23
C ILE A 68 -15.70 6.77 6.78
N PHE A 69 -14.45 7.18 6.60
CA PHE A 69 -13.84 7.43 5.30
C PHE A 69 -13.55 6.14 4.51
N HIS A 70 -13.50 6.27 3.18
CA HIS A 70 -13.09 5.24 2.23
C HIS A 70 -12.31 5.95 1.12
N THR A 71 -10.97 5.85 1.09
CA THR A 71 -10.10 6.67 0.21
C THR A 71 -9.27 5.85 -0.76
N SER A 72 -9.00 6.42 -1.95
CA SER A 72 -8.63 5.67 -3.16
C SER A 72 -7.32 6.16 -3.81
N HIS A 73 -6.24 6.27 -3.02
CA HIS A 73 -5.05 7.03 -3.39
C HIS A 73 -3.74 6.25 -3.30
N LEU A 74 -3.47 5.40 -4.29
CA LEU A 74 -2.20 4.68 -4.47
C LEU A 74 -0.97 5.62 -4.40
N PHE A 75 -1.08 6.79 -5.03
CA PHE A 75 -0.02 7.82 -5.05
C PHE A 75 0.33 8.38 -3.66
N ALA A 76 -0.60 8.37 -2.70
CA ALA A 76 -0.31 8.84 -1.34
C ALA A 76 0.78 7.97 -0.68
N TYR A 77 0.69 6.65 -0.85
CA TYR A 77 1.70 5.71 -0.35
C TYR A 77 3.04 5.85 -1.05
N GLN A 78 3.02 6.04 -2.38
CA GLN A 78 4.24 6.18 -3.17
C GLN A 78 4.99 7.48 -2.83
N ASP A 79 4.34 8.63 -3.00
CA ASP A 79 5.05 9.93 -3.03
C ASP A 79 5.15 10.61 -1.66
N TYR A 80 4.29 10.25 -0.69
CA TYR A 80 4.14 11.00 0.57
C TYR A 80 4.31 10.17 1.86
N ILE A 81 3.90 8.89 1.87
CA ILE A 81 3.95 8.06 3.10
C ILE A 81 5.21 7.19 3.16
N LEU A 82 5.58 6.49 2.07
CA LEU A 82 6.62 5.44 2.11
C LEU A 82 7.82 5.72 1.20
N ALA A 83 7.63 6.16 -0.04
CA ALA A 83 8.71 6.31 -1.03
C ALA A 83 9.58 5.04 -1.14
N ASP A 84 10.89 5.19 -1.39
CA ASP A 84 11.86 4.10 -1.51
C ASP A 84 12.29 3.48 -0.16
N CYS A 85 11.45 3.55 0.89
CA CYS A 85 11.79 3.00 2.21
C CYS A 85 11.96 1.48 2.18
N LYS A 86 12.77 0.97 3.12
CA LYS A 86 12.79 -0.45 3.47
C LYS A 86 11.68 -0.83 4.46
N THR A 87 11.41 -2.13 4.57
CA THR A 87 10.44 -2.67 5.54
C THR A 87 10.75 -2.29 7.01
N SER A 88 12.03 -2.23 7.41
CA SER A 88 12.44 -1.77 8.73
C SER A 88 12.17 -0.28 8.98
N GLU A 89 12.18 0.53 7.92
CA GLU A 89 12.03 1.99 7.97
C GLU A 89 10.56 2.44 7.89
N VAL A 90 9.66 1.61 7.35
CA VAL A 90 8.20 1.86 7.21
C VAL A 90 7.58 2.56 8.42
N LYS A 91 7.89 2.12 9.64
CA LYS A 91 7.30 2.72 10.86
C LYS A 91 7.75 4.18 11.07
N GLN A 92 9.02 4.49 10.77
CA GLN A 92 9.58 5.84 10.85
C GLN A 92 9.04 6.72 9.73
N PHE A 93 8.88 6.17 8.52
CA PHE A 93 8.29 6.88 7.39
C PHE A 93 6.81 7.24 7.63
N ILE A 94 5.99 6.29 8.10
CA ILE A 94 4.61 6.55 8.52
C ILE A 94 4.55 7.59 9.65
N ALA A 95 5.40 7.49 10.68
CA ALA A 95 5.45 8.50 11.74
C ALA A 95 5.79 9.90 11.20
N GLY A 96 6.82 10.01 10.35
CA GLY A 96 7.23 11.26 9.71
C GLY A 96 6.30 11.75 8.59
N TYR A 97 5.31 10.97 8.17
CA TYR A 97 4.16 11.44 7.39
C TYR A 97 3.12 12.06 8.33
N LEU A 98 2.70 11.33 9.36
CA LEU A 98 1.71 11.79 10.34
C LEU A 98 2.11 13.10 11.04
N GLU A 99 3.39 13.26 11.40
CA GLU A 99 3.96 14.49 11.96
C GLU A 99 3.74 15.75 11.10
N LYS A 100 3.39 15.61 9.81
CA LYS A 100 3.15 16.71 8.87
C LYS A 100 1.67 16.98 8.58
N VAL A 101 0.80 15.99 8.81
CA VAL A 101 -0.60 16.01 8.31
C VAL A 101 -1.65 15.79 9.39
N LEU A 102 -1.26 15.40 10.61
CA LEU A 102 -2.17 14.99 11.67
C LEU A 102 -2.07 15.91 12.89
N GLU A 103 -3.22 16.43 13.30
CA GLU A 103 -3.40 17.27 14.47
C GLU A 103 -3.16 16.48 15.76
N LEU A 104 -2.34 17.02 16.66
CA LEU A 104 -1.97 16.34 17.92
C LEU A 104 -3.17 16.03 18.82
N SER A 105 -4.25 16.81 18.76
CA SER A 105 -5.40 16.69 19.67
C SER A 105 -6.63 17.43 19.15
N GLY A 106 -7.75 17.26 19.85
CA GLY A 106 -9.02 18.00 19.61
C GLY A 106 -10.04 17.25 18.75
N TRP A 107 -9.60 16.28 17.94
CA TRP A 107 -10.48 15.41 17.17
C TRP A 107 -11.09 14.28 18.02
N GLN A 108 -12.24 13.78 17.56
CA GLN A 108 -12.87 12.57 18.09
C GLN A 108 -12.64 11.38 17.18
N ALA A 109 -12.64 10.18 17.75
CA ALA A 109 -12.51 8.93 17.02
C ALA A 109 -13.37 7.83 17.65
N ILE A 110 -13.77 6.87 16.83
CA ILE A 110 -14.31 5.60 17.27
C ILE A 110 -13.12 4.68 17.52
N TRP A 111 -12.92 4.25 18.76
CA TRP A 111 -12.09 3.10 19.06
C TRP A 111 -12.86 1.84 18.69
N HIS A 112 -12.40 1.14 17.66
CA HIS A 112 -13.05 -0.06 17.12
C HIS A 112 -12.25 -1.32 17.50
N THR A 113 -12.97 -2.31 17.99
CA THR A 113 -12.47 -3.67 18.25
C THR A 113 -13.52 -4.70 17.83
N ASN A 114 -13.12 -5.96 17.72
CA ASN A 114 -14.02 -7.07 17.38
C ASN A 114 -15.21 -7.21 18.38
N MET A 115 -15.11 -6.64 19.59
CA MET A 115 -16.12 -6.75 20.65
C MET A 115 -16.98 -5.48 20.81
N PHE A 116 -16.41 -4.29 20.55
CA PHE A 116 -17.04 -3.00 20.81
C PHE A 116 -16.52 -1.86 19.93
N GLU A 117 -17.33 -0.81 19.82
CA GLU A 117 -17.05 0.50 19.24
C GLU A 117 -17.33 1.57 20.31
N VAL A 118 -16.34 2.41 20.66
CA VAL A 118 -16.47 3.44 21.71
C VAL A 118 -16.00 4.79 21.19
N LEU A 119 -16.78 5.85 21.44
CA LEU A 119 -16.40 7.22 21.10
C LEU A 119 -15.38 7.77 22.12
N VAL A 120 -14.21 8.16 21.63
CA VAL A 120 -13.12 8.75 22.40
C VAL A 120 -12.68 10.10 21.81
N GLY A 121 -12.20 11.01 22.66
CA GLY A 121 -11.52 12.25 22.25
C GLY A 121 -10.01 12.08 22.34
N VAL A 122 -9.27 12.62 21.37
CA VAL A 122 -7.80 12.52 21.32
C VAL A 122 -7.15 13.76 21.95
N VAL A 123 -6.21 13.51 22.86
CA VAL A 123 -5.59 14.52 23.74
C VAL A 123 -4.13 14.78 23.38
N ASP A 124 -3.42 13.78 22.85
CA ASP A 124 -2.04 13.87 22.34
C ASP A 124 -1.76 12.67 21.40
N VAL A 125 -0.74 12.77 20.54
CA VAL A 125 -0.32 11.68 19.62
C VAL A 125 1.18 11.45 19.67
N ASN A 126 1.57 10.22 19.99
CA ASN A 126 2.94 9.73 19.95
C ASN A 126 3.22 9.05 18.60
N PHE A 127 3.68 9.82 17.62
CA PHE A 127 4.00 9.33 16.27
C PHE A 127 5.06 8.22 16.26
N PRO A 128 6.20 8.30 16.97
CA PRO A 128 7.18 7.20 17.01
C PRO A 128 6.62 5.88 17.58
N ALA A 129 5.62 5.95 18.47
CA ALA A 129 4.89 4.78 18.95
C ALA A 129 3.80 4.30 17.98
N LEU A 130 3.27 5.18 17.13
CA LEU A 130 1.99 5.06 16.42
C LEU A 130 0.82 4.84 17.38
N LYS A 131 0.75 5.68 18.44
CA LYS A 131 -0.28 5.64 19.47
C LYS A 131 -0.85 7.02 19.77
N ALA A 132 -2.18 7.11 19.93
CA ALA A 132 -2.85 8.28 20.50
C ALA A 132 -3.06 8.10 22.01
N PHE A 133 -3.04 9.21 22.74
CA PHE A 133 -3.58 9.32 24.08
C PHE A 133 -5.04 9.76 23.99
N VAL A 134 -5.95 8.99 24.57
CA VAL A 134 -7.39 9.21 24.43
C VAL A 134 -8.10 9.35 25.78
N GLN A 135 -9.26 9.98 25.77
CA GLN A 135 -10.22 10.01 26.89
C GLN A 135 -11.60 9.60 26.39
N LEU A 136 -12.47 9.06 27.26
CA LEU A 136 -13.87 8.82 26.90
C LEU A 136 -14.55 10.16 26.58
N SER A 137 -15.29 10.22 25.48
CA SER A 137 -16.07 11.42 25.14
C SER A 137 -17.27 11.59 26.06
N GLU A 138 -17.62 12.83 26.36
CA GLU A 138 -18.93 13.19 26.91
C GLU A 138 -19.84 13.72 25.78
N PRO A 139 -21.05 13.17 25.56
CA PRO A 139 -21.63 12.00 26.22
C PRO A 139 -20.95 10.69 25.81
N PHE A 140 -20.89 9.74 26.75
CA PHE A 140 -20.36 8.40 26.50
C PHE A 140 -21.23 7.64 25.50
N LEU A 141 -20.63 7.23 24.38
CA LEU A 141 -21.26 6.41 23.35
C LEU A 141 -20.45 5.13 23.15
N CYS A 142 -21.10 3.98 23.42
CA CYS A 142 -20.55 2.64 23.25
C CYS A 142 -21.58 1.77 22.52
N LYS A 143 -21.12 1.01 21.53
CA LYS A 143 -21.88 -0.03 20.81
C LYS A 143 -21.10 -1.33 20.93
N SER A 144 -21.76 -2.39 21.38
CA SER A 144 -21.14 -3.68 21.65
C SER A 144 -22.07 -4.82 21.22
N GLN A 145 -21.50 -5.98 20.89
CA GLN A 145 -22.31 -7.15 20.49
C GLN A 145 -23.03 -7.75 21.72
N ASP A 146 -22.32 -7.85 22.84
CA ASP A 146 -22.87 -8.15 24.16
C ASP A 146 -23.02 -6.84 24.95
N SER A 147 -24.21 -6.57 25.51
CA SER A 147 -24.53 -5.31 26.20
C SER A 147 -23.96 -5.21 27.62
N SER A 148 -22.70 -5.62 27.81
CA SER A 148 -22.02 -5.77 29.10
C SER A 148 -21.03 -4.65 29.43
N PHE A 149 -20.54 -3.92 28.42
CA PHE A 149 -19.53 -2.88 28.58
C PHE A 149 -20.13 -1.55 29.05
N THR A 150 -20.09 -1.29 30.36
CA THR A 150 -20.47 0.00 30.95
C THR A 150 -19.33 1.03 30.83
N LEU A 151 -19.61 2.29 31.19
CA LEU A 151 -18.62 3.37 31.22
C LEU A 151 -17.44 3.02 32.13
N GLU A 152 -17.72 2.45 33.31
CA GLU A 152 -16.72 2.03 34.30
C GLU A 152 -15.79 0.96 33.71
N CYS A 153 -16.34 -0.06 33.05
CA CYS A 153 -15.54 -1.11 32.41
C CYS A 153 -14.66 -0.57 31.26
N MET A 154 -15.12 0.45 30.53
CA MET A 154 -14.32 1.11 29.50
C MET A 154 -13.24 2.02 30.08
N GLN A 155 -13.50 2.67 31.22
CA GLN A 155 -12.49 3.44 31.93
C GLN A 155 -11.41 2.54 32.56
N GLU A 156 -11.77 1.44 33.22
CA GLU A 156 -10.83 0.43 33.71
C GLU A 156 -9.94 -0.12 32.57
N LEU A 157 -10.54 -0.39 31.40
CA LEU A 157 -9.81 -0.88 30.22
C LEU A 157 -8.85 0.17 29.63
N LEU A 158 -9.22 1.46 29.65
CA LEU A 158 -8.33 2.55 29.27
C LEU A 158 -7.19 2.75 30.28
N GLU A 159 -7.47 2.66 31.58
CA GLU A 159 -6.45 2.72 32.64
C GLU A 159 -5.44 1.58 32.49
N LEU A 160 -5.90 0.35 32.21
CA LEU A 160 -5.05 -0.80 31.88
C LEU A 160 -4.22 -0.63 30.59
N LYS A 161 -4.71 0.14 29.61
CA LYS A 161 -3.97 0.54 28.39
C LYS A 161 -3.14 1.83 28.58
N GLU A 162 -3.01 2.38 29.81
CA GLU A 162 -2.36 3.67 30.09
C GLU A 162 -2.95 4.85 29.27
N HIS A 163 -4.22 4.77 28.88
CA HIS A 163 -4.91 5.65 27.93
C HIS A 163 -4.30 5.68 26.51
N ARG A 164 -3.42 4.73 26.16
CA ARG A 164 -2.66 4.68 24.90
C ARG A 164 -3.22 3.64 23.93
N ILE A 165 -3.84 4.09 22.84
CA ILE A 165 -4.44 3.25 21.79
C ILE A 165 -3.60 3.33 20.51
N LEU A 166 -3.45 2.21 19.78
CA LEU A 166 -2.79 2.20 18.47
C LEU A 166 -3.62 2.97 17.45
N LEU A 167 -2.99 3.77 16.59
CA LEU A 167 -3.72 4.57 15.59
C LEU A 167 -4.55 3.71 14.62
N GLN A 168 -4.12 2.48 14.34
CA GLN A 168 -4.87 1.48 13.53
C GLN A 168 -6.14 0.92 14.19
N GLU A 169 -6.35 1.16 15.49
CA GLU A 169 -7.58 0.82 16.23
C GLU A 169 -8.58 2.02 16.24
N LEU A 170 -8.18 3.19 15.72
CA LEU A 170 -8.96 4.42 15.74
C LEU A 170 -9.51 4.77 14.36
N TRP A 171 -10.74 5.28 14.34
CA TRP A 171 -11.49 5.64 13.14
C TRP A 171 -12.03 7.06 13.36
N VAL A 172 -11.44 8.06 12.71
CA VAL A 172 -11.75 9.47 13.00
C VAL A 172 -13.20 9.79 12.67
N VAL A 173 -13.86 10.50 13.59
CA VAL A 173 -15.23 10.97 13.43
C VAL A 173 -15.27 12.09 12.40
N TYR A 174 -15.99 11.86 11.29
CA TYR A 174 -16.30 12.94 10.36
C TYR A 174 -17.48 13.79 10.86
N ASP A 175 -17.30 15.10 10.85
CA ASP A 175 -18.33 16.09 11.11
C ASP A 175 -18.67 16.89 9.84
N GLU A 176 -19.67 17.77 9.90
CA GLU A 176 -20.06 18.58 8.74
C GLU A 176 -19.18 19.82 8.51
N SER A 177 -18.27 20.18 9.42
CA SER A 177 -17.28 21.24 9.17
C SER A 177 -16.14 20.75 8.27
N GLY A 178 -15.72 19.49 8.42
CA GLY A 178 -14.58 18.94 7.72
C GLY A 178 -13.23 19.44 8.23
N GLU A 179 -13.17 20.07 9.40
CA GLU A 179 -11.94 20.57 10.04
C GLU A 179 -10.86 19.48 10.12
N PHE A 180 -11.26 18.26 10.51
CA PHE A 180 -10.36 17.10 10.69
C PHE A 180 -10.31 16.15 9.47
N TYR A 181 -10.56 16.66 8.26
CA TYR A 181 -10.53 15.84 7.03
C TYR A 181 -9.15 15.21 6.78
N GLN A 182 -8.06 15.97 6.96
CA GLN A 182 -6.70 15.47 6.74
C GLN A 182 -6.28 14.47 7.83
N THR A 183 -6.64 14.75 9.09
CA THR A 183 -6.54 13.83 10.23
C THR A 183 -7.13 12.47 9.89
N ALA A 184 -8.35 12.48 9.35
CA ALA A 184 -9.11 11.27 9.07
C ALA A 184 -8.56 10.47 7.89
N LEU A 185 -8.21 11.14 6.79
CA LEU A 185 -7.50 10.55 5.64
C LEU A 185 -6.18 9.90 6.08
N ALA A 186 -5.40 10.58 6.93
CA ALA A 186 -4.12 10.08 7.42
C ALA A 186 -4.27 8.86 8.35
N ILE A 187 -5.28 8.84 9.22
CA ILE A 187 -5.61 7.68 10.06
C ILE A 187 -6.14 6.52 9.22
N GLU A 188 -7.01 6.78 8.24
CA GLU A 188 -7.50 5.73 7.33
C GLU A 188 -6.33 5.07 6.58
N HIS A 189 -5.38 5.86 6.08
CA HIS A 189 -4.17 5.33 5.45
C HIS A 189 -3.33 4.43 6.37
N VAL A 190 -3.23 4.74 7.66
CA VAL A 190 -2.56 3.89 8.68
C VAL A 190 -3.35 2.60 8.91
N THR A 191 -4.67 2.71 9.06
CA THR A 191 -5.58 1.58 9.32
C THR A 191 -5.60 0.61 8.14
N VAL A 192 -5.81 1.09 6.92
CA VAL A 192 -5.76 0.28 5.68
C VAL A 192 -4.36 -0.33 5.48
N PHE A 193 -3.29 0.39 5.79
CA PHE A 193 -1.94 -0.15 5.70
C PHE A 193 -1.74 -1.36 6.62
N TYR A 194 -2.01 -1.22 7.91
CA TYR A 194 -1.76 -2.30 8.86
C TYR A 194 -2.78 -3.45 8.82
N GLN A 195 -4.01 -3.20 8.34
CA GLN A 195 -5.03 -4.25 8.20
C GLN A 195 -4.98 -4.98 6.85
N CYS A 196 -4.73 -4.26 5.74
CA CYS A 196 -4.85 -4.82 4.39
C CYS A 196 -3.50 -5.07 3.69
N ILE A 197 -2.47 -4.27 3.96
CA ILE A 197 -1.21 -4.29 3.19
C ILE A 197 -0.07 -5.00 3.93
N TRP A 198 0.17 -4.65 5.18
CA TRP A 198 1.28 -5.14 5.99
C TRP A 198 1.16 -6.64 6.30
N ARG A 199 2.29 -7.36 6.36
CA ARG A 199 2.35 -8.75 6.84
C ARG A 199 3.49 -8.92 7.84
N THR A 200 3.39 -9.87 8.76
CA THR A 200 4.40 -10.09 9.80
C THR A 200 5.74 -10.57 9.24
N TRP A 201 5.71 -11.33 8.15
CA TRP A 201 6.87 -11.86 7.42
C TRP A 201 7.57 -10.85 6.50
N ASP A 202 6.94 -9.72 6.16
CA ASP A 202 7.57 -8.69 5.33
C ASP A 202 8.91 -8.22 5.93
N LYS A 203 8.99 -8.20 7.27
CA LYS A 203 10.17 -7.76 8.05
C LYS A 203 11.44 -8.56 7.79
N GLU A 204 11.33 -9.79 7.30
CA GLU A 204 12.51 -10.62 6.99
C GLU A 204 13.08 -10.28 5.59
N GLU A 205 12.25 -9.71 4.73
CA GLU A 205 12.58 -9.23 3.39
C GLU A 205 12.90 -7.71 3.45
N ASP A 206 13.91 -7.29 4.24
CA ASP A 206 14.33 -5.88 4.47
C ASP A 206 15.14 -5.27 3.31
N GLU A 207 14.56 -5.36 2.11
CA GLU A 207 15.13 -4.86 0.87
C GLU A 207 14.63 -3.42 0.59
N PHE A 208 15.45 -2.63 -0.11
CA PHE A 208 14.96 -1.41 -0.77
C PHE A 208 14.02 -1.84 -1.90
N ASP A 209 12.94 -1.09 -2.14
CA ASP A 209 11.80 -1.39 -3.04
C ASP A 209 10.49 -1.90 -2.40
N TYR A 210 10.39 -1.97 -1.06
CA TYR A 210 9.21 -2.50 -0.35
C TYR A 210 7.87 -1.97 -0.89
N PHE A 211 7.81 -0.70 -1.31
CA PHE A 211 6.64 -0.14 -1.98
C PHE A 211 6.25 -0.93 -3.25
N ALA A 212 7.12 -1.01 -4.26
CA ALA A 212 6.82 -1.66 -5.53
C ALA A 212 6.66 -3.19 -5.40
N ARG A 213 7.41 -3.80 -4.48
CA ARG A 213 7.47 -5.25 -4.28
C ARG A 213 6.33 -5.82 -3.44
N CYS A 214 5.81 -5.06 -2.47
CA CYS A 214 4.77 -5.51 -1.54
C CYS A 214 3.55 -4.57 -1.45
N VAL A 215 3.75 -3.25 -1.40
CA VAL A 215 2.65 -2.30 -1.16
C VAL A 215 1.77 -2.11 -2.39
N GLU A 216 2.34 -1.78 -3.57
CA GLU A 216 1.57 -1.56 -4.79
C GLU A 216 0.71 -2.79 -5.16
N PRO A 217 1.23 -4.04 -5.22
CA PRO A 217 0.41 -5.19 -5.60
C PRO A 217 -0.76 -5.45 -4.64
N ARG A 218 -0.53 -5.32 -3.32
CA ARG A 218 -1.55 -5.55 -2.29
C ARG A 218 -2.59 -4.44 -2.22
N LEU A 219 -2.17 -3.18 -2.33
CA LEU A 219 -3.09 -2.04 -2.36
C LEU A 219 -3.94 -2.02 -3.63
N LYS A 220 -3.35 -2.42 -4.76
CA LYS A 220 -4.08 -2.62 -6.02
C LYS A 220 -5.09 -3.76 -5.89
N LEU A 221 -4.70 -4.92 -5.34
CA LEU A 221 -5.64 -6.01 -5.02
C LEU A 221 -6.78 -5.53 -4.10
N HIS A 222 -6.50 -4.73 -3.08
CA HIS A 222 -7.52 -4.18 -2.18
C HIS A 222 -8.57 -3.34 -2.93
N TYR A 223 -8.15 -2.40 -3.78
CA TYR A 223 -9.10 -1.63 -4.61
C TYR A 223 -9.78 -2.48 -5.69
N ASP A 224 -9.09 -3.45 -6.28
CA ASP A 224 -9.67 -4.41 -7.22
C ASP A 224 -10.79 -5.24 -6.56
N ILE A 225 -10.70 -5.52 -5.25
CA ILE A 225 -11.74 -6.20 -4.47
C ILE A 225 -12.91 -5.26 -4.17
N LEU A 226 -12.64 -4.03 -3.69
CA LEU A 226 -13.69 -3.04 -3.39
C LEU A 226 -14.53 -2.69 -4.63
N GLU A 227 -13.89 -2.56 -5.79
CA GLU A 227 -14.55 -2.30 -7.08
C GLU A 227 -15.16 -3.57 -7.73
N GLN A 228 -15.17 -4.70 -7.03
CA GLN A 228 -15.71 -5.99 -7.48
C GLN A 228 -15.08 -6.52 -8.78
N ARG A 229 -13.83 -6.14 -9.06
CA ARG A 229 -13.02 -6.60 -10.20
C ARG A 229 -12.27 -7.91 -9.91
N VAL A 230 -12.48 -8.53 -8.75
CA VAL A 230 -12.00 -9.86 -8.37
C VAL A 230 -13.20 -10.79 -8.08
N PRO A 231 -13.25 -12.02 -8.63
CA PRO A 231 -14.29 -12.99 -8.31
C PRO A 231 -14.32 -13.33 -6.82
N SER A 232 -15.50 -13.33 -6.20
CA SER A 232 -15.66 -13.51 -4.74
C SER A 232 -15.08 -14.82 -4.20
N GLY A 233 -15.09 -15.90 -4.98
CA GLY A 233 -14.40 -17.14 -4.62
C GLY A 233 -12.89 -16.94 -4.42
N LEU A 234 -12.24 -16.26 -5.36
CA LEU A 234 -10.81 -15.97 -5.28
C LEU A 234 -10.46 -15.00 -4.13
N VAL A 235 -11.40 -14.13 -3.73
CA VAL A 235 -11.24 -13.29 -2.53
C VAL A 235 -11.25 -14.15 -1.26
N VAL A 236 -12.17 -15.10 -1.16
CA VAL A 236 -12.25 -16.05 -0.03
C VAL A 236 -11.02 -16.96 -0.01
N ASP A 237 -10.56 -17.45 -1.16
CA ASP A 237 -9.35 -18.28 -1.27
C ASP A 237 -8.09 -17.49 -0.90
N TYR A 238 -7.96 -16.23 -1.31
CA TYR A 238 -6.88 -15.34 -0.88
C TYR A 238 -6.88 -15.10 0.63
N GLN A 239 -8.05 -14.85 1.23
CA GLN A 239 -8.20 -14.70 2.69
C GLN A 239 -7.84 -16.00 3.44
N ASN A 240 -8.29 -17.15 2.95
CA ASN A 240 -7.93 -18.45 3.50
C ASN A 240 -6.42 -18.72 3.41
N LEU A 241 -5.77 -18.36 2.30
CA LEU A 241 -4.32 -18.49 2.12
C LEU A 241 -3.54 -17.55 3.04
N LEU A 242 -4.00 -16.30 3.25
CA LEU A 242 -3.40 -15.38 4.20
C LEU A 242 -3.42 -15.94 5.63
N SER A 243 -4.58 -16.38 6.12
CA SER A 243 -4.71 -16.96 7.46
C SER A 243 -3.84 -18.20 7.65
N GLN A 244 -3.78 -19.09 6.65
CA GLN A 244 -2.89 -20.26 6.67
C GLN A 244 -1.40 -19.87 6.67
N CYS A 245 -1.02 -18.82 5.93
CA CYS A 245 0.35 -18.32 5.89
C CYS A 245 0.77 -17.75 7.25
N GLU A 246 -0.06 -16.93 7.87
CA GLU A 246 0.17 -16.34 9.19
C GLU A 246 0.29 -17.45 10.27
N GLU A 247 -0.66 -18.38 10.30
CA GLU A 247 -0.62 -19.54 11.20
C GLU A 247 0.64 -20.41 11.05
N LEU A 248 1.11 -20.65 9.83
CA LEU A 248 2.31 -21.46 9.57
C LEU A 248 3.59 -20.67 9.90
N TYR A 249 3.59 -19.36 9.66
CA TYR A 249 4.71 -18.48 9.98
C TYR A 249 4.87 -18.28 11.49
N GLU A 250 3.79 -18.14 12.28
CA GLU A 250 3.86 -18.18 13.74
C GLU A 250 4.46 -19.49 14.27
N LYS A 251 4.05 -20.64 13.70
CA LYS A 251 4.59 -21.96 14.06
C LYS A 251 6.09 -22.05 13.73
N PHE A 252 6.51 -21.58 12.56
CA PHE A 252 7.91 -21.47 12.16
C PHE A 252 8.73 -20.58 13.11
N LEU A 253 8.22 -19.40 13.47
CA LEU A 253 8.87 -18.49 14.42
C LEU A 253 9.04 -19.15 15.80
N ASN A 254 8.03 -19.87 16.29
CA ASN A 254 8.09 -20.59 17.56
C ASN A 254 9.16 -21.70 17.55
N VAL A 255 9.22 -22.49 16.47
CA VAL A 255 10.26 -23.52 16.25
C VAL A 255 11.66 -22.88 16.22
N ARG A 256 11.84 -21.83 15.40
CA ARG A 256 13.13 -21.11 15.29
C ARG A 256 13.60 -20.52 16.62
N ASN A 257 12.69 -19.90 17.38
CA ASN A 257 13.01 -19.35 18.69
C ASN A 257 13.34 -20.44 19.72
N SER A 258 12.69 -21.61 19.62
CA SER A 258 12.97 -22.76 20.49
C SER A 258 14.38 -23.33 20.25
N ILE A 259 14.75 -23.53 18.98
CA ILE A 259 16.12 -23.94 18.58
C ILE A 259 17.14 -22.93 19.13
N SER A 260 16.93 -21.64 18.87
CA SER A 260 17.81 -20.55 19.35
C SER A 260 17.87 -20.35 20.87
N SER A 261 17.16 -21.17 21.65
CA SER A 261 17.16 -21.14 23.13
C SER A 261 17.80 -22.38 23.78
N ASN A 262 18.16 -23.40 22.99
CA ASN A 262 18.79 -24.64 23.46
C ASN A 262 20.29 -24.65 23.08
N ASP A 263 21.18 -24.26 24.00
CA ASP A 263 22.64 -24.39 23.83
C ASP A 263 23.15 -25.86 23.91
N SER A 264 22.39 -26.84 23.40
CA SER A 264 22.61 -28.27 23.63
C SER A 264 22.39 -29.14 22.40
N ASP A 265 23.39 -29.11 21.51
CA ASP A 265 23.61 -29.96 20.33
C ASP A 265 23.09 -31.40 20.53
N SER A 266 21.88 -31.69 20.02
CA SER A 266 21.15 -32.92 20.35
C SER A 266 20.14 -33.36 19.28
N GLU A 267 19.76 -34.64 19.30
CA GLU A 267 18.83 -35.20 18.30
C GLU A 267 17.44 -34.56 18.30
N ALA A 268 17.02 -33.92 19.41
CA ALA A 268 15.78 -33.15 19.46
C ALA A 268 15.90 -31.84 18.65
N GLU A 269 17.08 -31.21 18.65
CA GLU A 269 17.40 -30.03 17.85
C GLU A 269 17.47 -30.39 16.36
N ASN A 270 18.09 -31.54 16.01
CA ASN A 270 18.09 -32.08 14.64
C ASN A 270 16.67 -32.26 14.07
N ILE A 271 15.76 -32.83 14.86
CA ILE A 271 14.35 -33.02 14.48
C ILE A 271 13.65 -31.66 14.32
N SER A 272 13.85 -30.73 15.26
CA SER A 272 13.26 -29.40 15.24
C SER A 272 13.74 -28.56 14.05
N MET A 273 15.01 -28.70 13.65
CA MET A 273 15.58 -28.05 12.47
C MET A 273 14.94 -28.57 11.16
N VAL A 274 14.68 -29.88 11.05
CA VAL A 274 13.97 -30.45 9.89
C VAL A 274 12.52 -29.96 9.85
N GLU A 275 11.82 -29.91 10.99
CA GLU A 275 10.47 -29.34 11.09
C GLU A 275 10.46 -27.84 10.70
N GLY A 276 11.46 -27.08 11.12
CA GLY A 276 11.62 -25.66 10.76
C GLY A 276 11.80 -25.45 9.26
N LEU A 277 12.61 -26.27 8.58
CA LEU A 277 12.77 -26.26 7.12
C LEU A 277 11.46 -26.65 6.41
N GLU A 278 10.79 -27.71 6.87
CA GLU A 278 9.50 -28.14 6.33
C GLU A 278 8.41 -27.07 6.47
N LEU A 279 8.41 -26.28 7.55
CA LEU A 279 7.49 -25.15 7.74
C LEU A 279 7.86 -23.98 6.83
N TYR A 280 9.15 -23.66 6.68
CA TYR A 280 9.63 -22.60 5.80
C TYR A 280 9.26 -22.84 4.33
N ASP A 281 9.48 -24.05 3.81
CA ASP A 281 9.12 -24.40 2.42
C ASP A 281 7.61 -24.25 2.17
N LYS A 282 6.77 -24.58 3.16
CA LYS A 282 5.31 -24.41 3.09
C LYS A 282 4.90 -22.94 3.11
N VAL A 283 5.53 -22.13 3.96
CA VAL A 283 5.33 -20.67 4.02
C VAL A 283 5.73 -20.01 2.70
N GLU A 284 6.91 -20.34 2.14
CA GLU A 284 7.36 -19.77 0.86
C GLU A 284 6.45 -20.17 -0.32
N HIS A 285 5.95 -21.40 -0.35
CA HIS A 285 4.99 -21.82 -1.38
C HIS A 285 3.67 -21.02 -1.31
N ILE A 286 3.17 -20.73 -0.10
CA ILE A 286 1.97 -19.91 0.10
C ILE A 286 2.26 -18.44 -0.22
N LYS A 287 3.38 -17.86 0.24
CA LYS A 287 3.84 -16.51 -0.14
C LYS A 287 3.92 -16.33 -1.65
N GLN A 288 4.47 -17.30 -2.39
CA GLN A 288 4.51 -17.27 -3.85
C GLN A 288 3.10 -17.25 -4.46
N THR A 289 2.21 -18.11 -3.96
CA THR A 289 0.80 -18.17 -4.41
C THR A 289 0.07 -16.84 -4.15
N LEU A 290 0.27 -16.23 -2.98
CA LEU A 290 -0.25 -14.90 -2.63
C LEU A 290 0.28 -13.82 -3.58
N LYS A 291 1.60 -13.78 -3.84
CA LYS A 291 2.25 -12.84 -4.78
C LYS A 291 1.68 -12.97 -6.21
N LEU A 292 1.25 -14.16 -6.65
CA LEU A 292 0.55 -14.36 -7.93
C LEU A 292 -0.88 -13.78 -7.94
N ILE A 293 -1.64 -13.92 -6.85
CA ILE A 293 -3.01 -13.38 -6.74
C ILE A 293 -2.98 -11.85 -6.58
N GLU A 294 -2.01 -11.31 -5.84
CA GLU A 294 -1.77 -9.88 -5.68
C GLU A 294 -1.51 -9.22 -7.05
N THR A 295 -0.63 -9.81 -7.86
CA THR A 295 -0.26 -9.30 -9.20
C THR A 295 -1.42 -9.39 -10.20
N PRO A 296 -2.01 -8.27 -10.69
CA PRO A 296 -3.23 -8.32 -11.50
C PRO A 296 -3.09 -9.08 -12.84
N LEU A 297 -1.90 -9.08 -13.45
CA LEU A 297 -1.63 -9.83 -14.69
C LEU A 297 -1.56 -11.34 -14.49
N LEU A 298 -1.18 -11.79 -13.29
CA LEU A 298 -1.02 -13.22 -12.96
C LEU A 298 -2.29 -13.79 -12.32
N ARG A 299 -3.13 -12.95 -11.71
CA ARG A 299 -4.45 -13.29 -11.19
C ARG A 299 -5.37 -13.98 -12.22
N TYR A 300 -5.20 -13.68 -13.51
CA TYR A 300 -5.91 -14.35 -14.61
C TYR A 300 -5.60 -15.86 -14.74
N MET A 301 -4.58 -16.38 -14.05
CA MET A 301 -4.31 -17.82 -13.97
C MET A 301 -5.28 -18.57 -13.02
N PHE A 302 -6.12 -17.84 -12.26
CA PHE A 302 -7.06 -18.35 -11.27
C PHE A 302 -8.53 -17.97 -11.58
N ALA A 303 -8.83 -17.59 -12.83
CA ALA A 303 -10.11 -17.03 -13.29
C ALA A 303 -10.81 -17.91 -14.34
#